data_AF-A0AAE0FIH5-F1
#
_entry.id   AF-A0AAE0FIH5-F1
#
_cell.length_a   1.000
_cell.length_b   1.000
_cell.length_c   1.000
_cell.angle_alpha   90.00
_cell.angle_beta   90.00
_cell.angle_gamma   90.00
#
_symmetry.space_group_name_H-M   'P 1'
#
loop_
_entity.id
_entity.type
_entity.pdbx_description
1 polymer ?
#
loop_
_entity_poly.entity_id
_entity_poly.type
_entity_poly.pdbx_seq_one_letter_code
_entity_poly.pdbx_strand_id
1 'polypeptide(L)'
;MALKSDFKLPPLSLNPGVIILGVLGILEGLAGSYLYVITGHELMGILHGAKVYRLTSIRAFEVKNFTAKEKQSTAYQDDQLLLGMVNEVLSSPHLYFSYGCTLTTSSQMMPQTSKIDTLVGEACRRQPSRSRLRKLLWEAEDQNFVWNYHFASPLIAAGLHSFVVPLLHGYIGFITSQDLNGHRLDVCLVARRSRHRYGTRYNRRGVDARGDVANEVHSEQIAIVRPLAGCGLKATGCSVALVRGSIPIYWQTPPSATQWKPTLQLVPGRDATEPFARHFRRLHEKYTGSVSCVNLIDQDGKEAPLYHAFHEHMDKLNKSDPGIANLTSFDFHHGCGNSSATYARGLATLLKQVDRYLLEQVLSLRRPLTSPL
;
A
#
# COMPACT_ATOMS: atom_id res chain seq x y z
N MET A 1 -28.79 49.53 7.25
CA MET A 1 -28.99 48.41 8.21
C MET A 1 -27.75 47.52 8.13
N ALA A 2 -26.73 47.81 8.92
CA ALA A 2 -25.43 47.12 8.90
C ALA A 2 -25.41 46.07 10.01
N LEU A 3 -25.24 44.80 9.66
CA LEU A 3 -25.06 43.71 10.61
C LEU A 3 -23.66 43.80 11.22
N LYS A 4 -23.60 44.10 12.53
CA LYS A 4 -22.37 44.02 13.33
C LYS A 4 -21.93 42.57 13.44
N SER A 5 -20.78 42.25 12.84
CA SER A 5 -20.08 40.98 13.00
C SER A 5 -19.14 41.05 14.22
N ASP A 6 -19.66 40.83 15.42
CA ASP A 6 -18.86 40.66 16.63
C ASP A 6 -18.99 39.22 17.16
N PHE A 7 -18.48 38.25 16.39
CA PHE A 7 -18.21 36.91 16.91
C PHE A 7 -16.77 36.88 17.43
N LYS A 8 -16.57 37.29 18.69
CA LYS A 8 -15.28 37.13 19.37
C LYS A 8 -15.12 35.66 19.74
N LEU A 9 -14.17 34.98 19.10
CA LEU A 9 -13.68 33.67 19.52
C LEU A 9 -13.30 33.75 21.01
N PRO A 10 -13.74 32.81 21.86
CA PRO A 10 -13.35 32.81 23.27
C PRO A 10 -11.81 32.73 23.38
N PRO A 11 -11.21 33.40 24.37
CA PRO A 11 -9.77 33.36 24.56
C PRO A 11 -9.34 31.92 24.81
N LEU A 12 -8.57 31.36 23.87
CA LEU A 12 -7.91 30.07 24.04
C LEU A 12 -6.95 30.21 25.23
N SER A 13 -7.34 29.66 26.38
CA SER A 13 -6.38 29.35 27.45
C SER A 13 -5.34 28.41 26.84
N LEU A 14 -4.14 28.93 26.58
CA LEU A 14 -3.02 28.18 26.05
C LEU A 14 -2.53 27.19 27.13
N ASN A 15 -3.24 26.06 27.24
CA ASN A 15 -2.61 24.79 27.57
C ASN A 15 -1.35 24.67 26.71
N PRO A 16 -0.23 24.10 27.22
CA PRO A 16 0.99 23.97 26.43
C PRO A 16 0.63 23.37 25.06
N GLY A 17 0.82 24.19 24.01
CA GLY A 17 0.20 23.95 22.72
C GLY A 17 0.57 22.56 22.20
N VAL A 18 -0.43 21.76 21.83
CA VAL A 18 -0.17 20.44 21.25
C VAL A 18 0.31 20.67 19.82
N ILE A 19 1.55 20.29 19.52
CA ILE A 19 2.08 20.34 18.16
C ILE A 19 1.39 19.25 17.34
N ILE A 20 0.69 19.68 16.30
CA ILE A 20 0.04 18.80 15.33
C ILE A 20 0.89 18.76 14.06
N LEU A 21 1.40 17.58 13.73
CA LEU A 21 2.26 17.36 12.57
C LEU A 21 1.43 17.04 11.31
N GLY A 22 0.22 16.51 11.48
CA GLY A 22 -0.71 16.21 10.40
C GLY A 22 -2.06 15.70 10.90
N VAL A 23 -3.06 15.70 10.04
CA VAL A 23 -4.39 15.17 10.35
C VAL A 23 -4.55 13.80 9.68
N LEU A 24 -4.85 12.78 10.49
CA LEU A 24 -5.17 11.45 9.98
C LEU A 24 -6.59 11.37 9.46
N GLY A 25 -7.51 12.07 10.13
CA GLY A 25 -8.90 12.18 9.73
C GLY A 25 -9.84 12.21 10.93
N ILE A 26 -11.12 11.95 10.66
CA ILE A 26 -12.21 11.99 11.63
C ILE A 26 -12.83 10.60 11.73
N LEU A 27 -13.01 10.12 12.96
CA LEU A 27 -13.76 8.91 13.26
C LEU A 27 -15.14 9.31 13.80
N GLU A 28 -16.20 8.87 13.14
CA GLU A 28 -17.57 9.02 13.61
C GLU A 28 -17.90 7.88 14.58
N GLY A 29 -18.11 8.23 15.85
CA GLY A 29 -18.61 7.31 16.88
C GLY A 29 -20.13 7.39 17.05
N LEU A 30 -20.66 6.63 18.00
CA LEU A 30 -22.06 6.63 18.39
C LEU A 30 -22.46 7.89 19.16
N ALA A 31 -21.57 8.40 20.02
CA ALA A 31 -21.81 9.56 20.87
C ALA A 31 -21.33 10.87 20.22
N GLY A 32 -20.30 10.81 19.35
CA GLY A 32 -19.84 11.94 18.58
C GLY A 32 -18.61 11.65 17.72
N SER A 33 -18.07 12.70 17.11
CA SER A 33 -16.92 12.62 16.20
C SER A 33 -15.61 12.86 16.95
N TYR A 34 -14.55 12.15 16.52
CA TYR A 34 -13.22 12.22 17.10
C TYR A 34 -12.18 12.55 16.02
N LEU A 35 -11.42 13.63 16.23
CA LEU A 35 -10.35 14.07 15.33
C LEU A 35 -9.04 13.36 15.69
N TYR A 36 -8.51 12.58 14.76
CA TYR A 36 -7.23 11.91 14.88
C TYR A 36 -6.11 12.75 14.25
N VAL A 37 -5.08 13.03 15.04
CA VAL A 37 -3.91 13.81 14.60
C VAL A 37 -2.62 13.09 14.90
N ILE A 38 -1.59 13.41 14.11
CA ILE A 38 -0.22 12.97 14.30
C ILE A 38 0.47 13.95 15.24
N THR A 39 1.02 13.45 16.35
CA THR A 39 1.80 14.23 17.32
C THR A 39 3.28 13.91 17.29
N GLY A 40 3.68 12.81 16.63
CA GLY A 40 5.07 12.39 16.54
C GLY A 40 5.32 11.49 15.34
N HIS A 41 6.51 11.64 14.78
CA HIS A 41 6.99 10.80 13.69
C HIS A 41 8.52 10.70 13.73
N GLU A 42 9.05 9.67 13.11
CA GLU A 42 10.50 9.44 12.95
C GLU A 42 10.88 9.50 11.48
N LEU A 43 12.01 10.14 11.16
CA LEU A 43 12.53 10.18 9.80
C LEU A 43 13.17 8.84 9.44
N MET A 44 12.66 8.18 8.40
CA MET A 44 13.18 6.90 7.92
C MET A 44 14.22 7.07 6.81
N GLY A 45 14.04 8.07 5.95
CA GLY A 45 14.88 8.28 4.78
C GLY A 45 14.29 9.28 3.80
N ILE A 46 14.85 9.30 2.59
CA ILE A 46 14.42 10.19 1.50
C ILE A 46 14.07 9.32 0.29
N LEU A 47 12.86 9.52 -0.25
CA LEU A 47 12.35 8.87 -1.45
C LEU A 47 11.71 9.94 -2.34
N HIS A 48 11.97 9.94 -3.65
CA HIS A 48 11.42 10.96 -4.56
C HIS A 48 11.76 12.42 -4.14
N GLY A 49 12.95 12.63 -3.56
CA GLY A 49 13.42 13.93 -3.05
C GLY A 49 12.68 14.44 -1.82
N ALA A 50 11.77 13.64 -1.26
CA ALA A 50 10.99 13.99 -0.09
C ALA A 50 11.31 13.08 1.10
N LYS A 51 11.21 13.65 2.29
CA LYS A 51 11.38 12.92 3.55
C LYS A 51 10.24 11.93 3.75
N VAL A 52 10.58 10.71 4.13
CA VAL A 52 9.64 9.65 4.49
C VAL A 52 9.67 9.45 5.98
N TYR A 53 8.50 9.44 6.60
CA TYR A 53 8.34 9.37 8.04
C TYR A 53 7.60 8.11 8.45
N ARG A 54 8.02 7.53 9.57
CA ARG A 54 7.27 6.51 10.30
C ARG A 54 6.43 7.18 11.37
N LEU A 55 5.15 6.84 11.46
CA LEU A 55 4.26 7.32 12.51
C LEU A 55 4.72 6.77 13.87
N THR A 56 4.86 7.64 14.88
CA THR A 56 5.29 7.21 16.23
C THR A 56 4.30 7.58 17.32
N SER A 57 3.59 8.69 17.20
CA SER A 57 2.53 9.04 18.16
C SER A 57 1.36 9.74 17.51
N ILE A 58 0.19 9.43 18.04
CA ILE A 58 -1.10 9.96 17.62
C ILE A 58 -1.88 10.46 18.83
N ARG A 59 -2.86 11.31 18.58
CA ARG A 59 -3.84 11.72 19.59
C ARG A 59 -5.22 11.85 18.96
N ALA A 60 -6.23 11.40 19.68
CA ALA A 60 -7.63 11.63 19.35
C ALA A 60 -8.17 12.79 20.19
N PHE A 61 -8.92 13.69 19.57
CA PHE A 61 -9.61 14.79 20.22
C PHE A 61 -11.11 14.68 20.01
N GLU A 62 -11.88 14.90 21.06
CA GLU A 62 -13.34 15.05 20.96
C GLU A 62 -13.66 16.32 20.16
N VAL A 63 -14.44 16.21 19.08
CA VAL A 63 -14.81 17.37 18.26
C VAL A 63 -15.82 18.25 19.01
N LYS A 64 -16.67 17.64 19.84
CA LYS A 64 -17.58 18.33 20.76
C LYS A 64 -17.15 18.15 22.21
N ASN A 65 -17.47 19.13 23.05
CA ASN A 65 -17.30 19.02 24.49
C ASN A 65 -18.48 18.24 25.09
N PHE A 66 -18.24 16.99 25.47
CA PHE A 66 -19.27 16.17 26.14
C PHE A 66 -19.52 16.63 27.57
N THR A 67 -20.78 16.76 27.94
CA THR A 67 -21.21 17.01 29.33
C THR A 67 -20.95 15.79 30.22
N ALA A 68 -20.88 16.00 31.54
CA ALA A 68 -20.69 14.90 32.50
C ALA A 68 -21.76 13.81 32.38
N LYS A 69 -23.00 14.19 32.05
CA LYS A 69 -24.11 13.25 31.81
C LYS A 69 -23.91 12.44 30.53
N GLU A 70 -23.48 13.07 29.44
CA GLU A 70 -23.20 12.34 28.18
C GLU A 70 -22.04 11.35 28.34
N LYS A 71 -21.03 11.68 29.14
CA LYS A 71 -19.91 10.76 29.44
C LYS A 71 -20.32 9.51 30.21
N GLN A 72 -21.49 9.52 30.85
CA GLN A 72 -22.06 8.35 31.51
C GLN A 72 -22.97 7.51 30.60
N SER A 73 -23.25 7.98 29.38
CA SER A 73 -24.07 7.23 28.42
C SER A 73 -23.34 5.98 27.91
N THR A 74 -24.11 4.95 27.58
CA THR A 74 -23.59 3.71 26.96
C THR A 74 -22.90 4.00 25.64
N ALA A 75 -23.48 4.88 24.81
CA ALA A 75 -22.88 5.30 23.54
C ALA A 75 -21.46 5.88 23.71
N TYR A 76 -21.24 6.69 24.75
CA TYR A 76 -19.91 7.24 25.01
C TYR A 76 -18.93 6.16 25.49
N GLN A 77 -19.39 5.22 26.32
CA GLN A 77 -18.56 4.09 26.78
C GLN A 77 -18.16 3.17 25.63
N ASP A 78 -19.09 2.88 24.71
CA ASP A 78 -18.83 2.12 23.49
C ASP A 78 -17.83 2.84 22.59
N ASP A 79 -17.94 4.17 22.47
CA ASP A 79 -16.96 4.97 21.75
C ASP A 79 -15.57 4.91 22.40
N GLN A 80 -15.46 4.96 23.74
CA GLN A 80 -14.15 4.82 24.41
C GLN A 80 -13.51 3.45 24.13
N LEU A 81 -14.31 2.38 24.08
CA LEU A 81 -13.84 1.05 23.70
C LEU A 81 -13.34 1.03 22.25
N LEU A 82 -14.11 1.61 21.32
CA LEU A 82 -13.73 1.74 19.92
C LEU A 82 -12.42 2.53 19.75
N LEU A 83 -12.29 3.67 20.42
CA LEU A 83 -11.07 4.48 20.40
C LEU A 83 -9.87 3.69 20.93
N GLY A 84 -10.06 2.88 21.98
CA GLY A 84 -9.04 1.96 22.49
C GLY A 84 -8.55 0.98 21.42
N MET A 85 -9.48 0.29 20.76
CA MET A 85 -9.17 -0.64 19.66
C MET A 85 -8.46 0.05 18.49
N VAL A 86 -8.92 1.24 18.10
CA VAL A 86 -8.32 2.02 17.02
C VAL A 86 -6.91 2.47 17.40
N ASN A 87 -6.70 2.92 18.63
CA ASN A 87 -5.38 3.33 19.12
C ASN A 87 -4.40 2.15 19.14
N GLU A 88 -4.85 0.94 19.49
CA GLU A 88 -4.01 -0.26 19.42
C GLU A 88 -3.55 -0.52 17.98
N VAL A 89 -4.47 -0.46 17.00
CA VAL A 89 -4.12 -0.65 15.59
C VAL A 89 -3.21 0.46 15.06
N LEU A 90 -3.46 1.72 15.42
CA LEU A 90 -2.62 2.86 15.00
C LEU A 90 -1.26 2.91 15.68
N SER A 91 -1.11 2.25 16.83
CA SER A 91 0.17 2.06 17.51
C SER A 91 0.98 0.91 16.93
N SER A 92 0.40 0.12 16.02
CA SER A 92 1.13 -0.95 15.34
C SER A 92 2.28 -0.36 14.51
N PRO A 93 3.43 -1.06 14.45
CA PRO A 93 4.54 -0.62 13.62
C PRO A 93 4.13 -0.65 12.15
N HIS A 94 4.89 0.09 11.33
CA HIS A 94 4.78 0.08 9.86
C HIS A 94 3.68 0.92 9.23
N LEU A 95 3.31 2.02 9.88
CA LEU A 95 2.58 3.12 9.28
C LEU A 95 3.55 4.23 8.85
N TYR A 96 3.51 4.59 7.57
CA TYR A 96 4.42 5.57 6.97
C TYR A 96 3.66 6.65 6.21
N PHE A 97 4.24 7.85 6.12
CA PHE A 97 3.73 8.92 5.28
C PHE A 97 4.86 9.84 4.80
N SER A 98 4.55 10.65 3.79
CA SER A 98 5.41 11.75 3.37
C SER A 98 4.57 13.02 3.16
N TYR A 99 5.22 14.16 3.25
CA TYR A 99 4.62 15.46 2.95
C TYR A 99 4.92 15.95 1.54
N GLY A 100 5.90 15.33 0.86
CA GLY A 100 6.44 15.82 -0.41
C GLY A 100 6.36 14.84 -1.56
N CYS A 101 6.04 13.57 -1.31
CA CYS A 101 5.87 12.56 -2.35
C CYS A 101 4.75 11.57 -2.01
N THR A 102 4.26 10.86 -3.03
CA THR A 102 3.28 9.79 -2.86
C THR A 102 3.98 8.49 -2.47
N LEU A 103 3.53 7.84 -1.41
CA LEU A 103 4.06 6.52 -1.00
C LEU A 103 3.20 5.37 -1.51
N THR A 104 1.94 5.64 -1.86
CA THR A 104 0.98 4.61 -2.29
C THR A 104 1.17 4.19 -3.75
N THR A 105 1.65 5.10 -4.59
CA THR A 105 1.88 4.85 -6.02
C THR A 105 3.28 4.28 -6.26
N SER A 106 3.38 3.33 -7.20
CA SER A 106 4.66 2.73 -7.58
C SER A 106 5.49 3.68 -8.45
N SER A 107 6.81 3.63 -8.33
CA SER A 107 7.70 4.46 -9.17
C SER A 107 7.64 4.05 -10.64
N GLN A 108 7.26 2.79 -10.93
CA GLN A 108 6.98 2.32 -12.29
C GLN A 108 5.75 3.01 -12.91
N MET A 109 4.81 3.44 -12.06
CA MET A 109 3.55 4.07 -12.44
C MET A 109 3.63 5.59 -12.49
N MET A 110 4.70 6.17 -11.94
CA MET A 110 4.87 7.60 -12.03
C MET A 110 5.03 7.98 -13.50
N PRO A 111 4.26 8.96 -14.01
CA PRO A 111 4.34 9.37 -15.40
C PRO A 111 5.80 9.64 -15.77
N GLN A 112 6.27 8.96 -16.80
CA GLN A 112 7.53 9.20 -17.47
C GLN A 112 7.67 10.71 -17.69
N THR A 113 8.50 11.38 -16.89
CA THR A 113 8.90 12.80 -17.05
C THR A 113 7.85 13.69 -17.71
N SER A 114 6.95 14.35 -16.95
CA SER A 114 6.47 15.72 -17.28
C SER A 114 5.16 16.22 -16.65
N LYS A 115 4.65 15.66 -15.53
CA LYS A 115 3.61 16.38 -14.77
C LYS A 115 3.84 16.44 -13.28
N ILE A 116 4.21 15.39 -12.56
CA ILE A 116 4.46 15.55 -11.11
C ILE A 116 5.86 16.08 -10.85
N ASP A 117 6.93 15.56 -11.46
CA ASP A 117 8.25 16.21 -11.34
C ASP A 117 8.31 17.60 -11.98
N THR A 118 7.47 17.87 -12.98
CA THR A 118 7.30 19.21 -13.56
C THR A 118 6.36 20.06 -12.71
N LEU A 119 5.30 19.55 -12.08
CA LEU A 119 4.42 20.32 -11.19
C LEU A 119 4.97 20.43 -9.77
N VAL A 120 5.91 19.59 -9.36
CA VAL A 120 6.67 19.64 -8.10
C VAL A 120 7.98 20.40 -8.35
N GLY A 121 8.62 20.25 -9.51
CA GLY A 121 9.81 21.01 -9.92
C GLY A 121 9.53 22.42 -10.48
N GLU A 122 8.49 22.63 -11.29
CA GLU A 122 7.96 23.97 -11.63
C GLU A 122 7.21 24.58 -10.44
N ALA A 123 6.60 23.76 -9.57
CA ALA A 123 6.18 24.25 -8.27
C ALA A 123 7.36 24.79 -7.49
N CYS A 124 8.44 24.02 -7.32
CA CYS A 124 9.60 24.50 -6.62
C CYS A 124 10.23 25.74 -7.29
N ARG A 125 10.06 25.91 -8.62
CA ARG A 125 10.47 27.13 -9.36
C ARG A 125 9.49 28.31 -9.25
N ARG A 126 8.20 28.09 -8.93
CA ARG A 126 7.16 29.13 -8.76
C ARG A 126 6.60 29.27 -7.34
N GLN A 127 7.08 28.47 -6.38
CA GLN A 127 6.52 28.23 -5.05
C GLN A 127 4.97 28.14 -5.05
N PRO A 128 4.33 26.99 -5.36
CA PRO A 128 2.89 26.88 -5.22
C PRO A 128 2.56 27.05 -3.75
N SER A 129 1.35 27.53 -3.48
CA SER A 129 0.83 27.42 -2.12
C SER A 129 0.89 25.95 -1.69
N ARG A 130 1.27 25.70 -0.43
CA ARG A 130 1.35 24.34 0.16
C ARG A 130 0.05 23.55 -0.07
N SER A 131 -1.08 24.26 -0.11
CA SER A 131 -2.41 23.72 -0.39
C SER A 131 -2.54 23.10 -1.79
N ARG A 132 -1.98 23.75 -2.82
CA ARG A 132 -2.04 23.24 -4.20
C ARG A 132 -1.17 22.00 -4.38
N LEU A 133 0.04 21.99 -3.80
CA LEU A 133 0.92 20.83 -3.81
C LEU A 133 0.23 19.62 -3.15
N ARG A 134 -0.41 19.83 -1.99
CA ARG A 134 -1.13 18.76 -1.28
C ARG A 134 -2.30 18.19 -2.07
N LYS A 135 -3.06 19.04 -2.76
CA LYS A 135 -4.15 18.59 -3.63
C LYS A 135 -3.61 17.69 -4.76
N LEU A 136 -2.53 18.11 -5.41
CA LEU A 136 -1.90 17.32 -6.48
C LEU A 136 -1.35 15.98 -5.97
N LEU A 137 -0.73 15.97 -4.78
CA LEU A 137 -0.26 14.74 -4.16
C LEU A 137 -1.43 13.79 -3.88
N TRP A 138 -2.52 14.29 -3.30
CA TRP A 138 -3.74 13.52 -3.06
C TRP A 138 -4.32 12.90 -4.34
N GLU A 139 -4.42 13.68 -5.42
CA GLU A 139 -4.90 13.21 -6.73
C GLU A 139 -3.99 12.15 -7.35
N ALA A 140 -2.70 12.14 -6.98
CA ALA A 140 -1.73 11.17 -7.45
C ALA A 140 -1.61 9.90 -6.58
N GLU A 141 -2.24 9.86 -5.40
CA GLU A 141 -2.22 8.68 -4.53
C GLU A 141 -3.07 7.54 -5.11
N ASP A 142 -2.52 6.32 -5.06
CA ASP A 142 -3.27 5.10 -5.27
C ASP A 142 -4.15 4.82 -4.05
N GLN A 143 -5.43 5.09 -4.23
CA GLN A 143 -6.46 4.96 -3.20
C GLN A 143 -6.57 3.54 -2.61
N ASN A 144 -6.05 2.50 -3.29
CA ASN A 144 -6.05 1.13 -2.74
C ASN A 144 -5.08 0.97 -1.57
N PHE A 145 -4.06 1.83 -1.46
CA PHE A 145 -3.04 1.78 -0.40
C PHE A 145 -3.08 2.95 0.57
N VAL A 146 -4.01 3.90 0.40
CA VAL A 146 -4.29 4.95 1.40
C VAL A 146 -5.02 4.30 2.59
N TRP A 147 -4.28 3.85 3.58
CA TRP A 147 -4.81 3.04 4.67
C TRP A 147 -5.83 3.80 5.54
N ASN A 148 -5.61 5.10 5.77
CA ASN A 148 -6.54 5.98 6.49
C ASN A 148 -7.65 6.60 5.61
N TYR A 149 -7.93 6.04 4.42
CA TYR A 149 -8.94 6.60 3.50
C TYR A 149 -10.29 6.84 4.18
N HIS A 150 -10.75 5.89 5.01
CA HIS A 150 -12.03 6.03 5.72
C HIS A 150 -12.01 7.23 6.68
N PHE A 151 -10.93 7.40 7.45
CA PHE A 151 -10.76 8.51 8.39
C PHE A 151 -10.70 9.84 7.64
N ALA A 152 -10.03 9.87 6.49
CA ALA A 152 -9.89 11.06 5.67
C ALA A 152 -11.17 11.43 4.90
N SER A 153 -12.12 10.49 4.74
CA SER A 153 -13.30 10.66 3.86
C SER A 153 -14.12 11.92 4.16
N PRO A 154 -14.43 12.28 5.43
CA PRO A 154 -15.14 13.53 5.73
C PRO A 154 -14.37 14.78 5.29
N LEU A 155 -13.05 14.80 5.46
CA LEU A 155 -12.20 15.92 5.04
C LEU A 155 -12.12 16.02 3.51
N ILE A 156 -12.03 14.88 2.82
CA ILE A 156 -12.02 14.80 1.36
C ILE A 156 -13.34 15.32 0.79
N ALA A 157 -14.48 14.89 1.36
CA ALA A 157 -15.80 15.35 0.94
C ALA A 157 -15.98 16.88 1.13
N ALA A 158 -15.35 17.44 2.16
CA ALA A 158 -15.34 18.89 2.42
C ALA A 158 -14.34 19.67 1.54
N GLY A 159 -13.60 19.01 0.63
CA GLY A 159 -12.58 19.65 -0.21
C GLY A 159 -11.28 20.02 0.53
N LEU A 160 -11.10 19.52 1.76
CA LEU A 160 -9.97 19.82 2.64
C LEU A 160 -8.77 18.90 2.40
N HIS A 161 -8.50 18.54 1.14
CA HIS A 161 -7.41 17.63 0.74
C HIS A 161 -6.04 18.08 1.26
N SER A 162 -5.85 19.39 1.48
CA SER A 162 -4.59 19.95 1.99
C SER A 162 -4.21 19.51 3.40
N PHE A 163 -5.21 19.10 4.20
CA PHE A 163 -5.02 18.66 5.57
C PHE A 163 -4.82 17.15 5.69
N VAL A 164 -5.22 16.39 4.67
CA VAL A 164 -5.13 14.93 4.67
C VAL A 164 -3.68 14.49 4.49
N VAL A 165 -3.22 13.64 5.40
CA VAL A 165 -1.94 12.93 5.26
C VAL A 165 -2.24 11.47 4.90
N PRO A 166 -1.97 11.04 3.66
CA PRO A 166 -2.11 9.63 3.28
C PRO A 166 -1.15 8.75 4.09
N LEU A 167 -1.70 7.79 4.83
CA LEU A 167 -0.94 6.77 5.52
C LEU A 167 -0.80 5.53 4.63
N LEU A 168 0.43 5.06 4.49
CA LEU A 168 0.74 3.74 3.95
C LEU A 168 0.91 2.75 5.09
N HIS A 169 0.26 1.60 5.01
CA HIS A 169 0.53 0.45 5.87
C HIS A 169 1.35 -0.60 5.10
N GLY A 170 2.45 -1.07 5.67
CA GLY A 170 3.29 -2.08 5.01
C GLY A 170 4.74 -2.14 5.50
N TYR A 171 5.70 -1.71 4.70
CA TYR A 171 7.11 -1.59 5.11
C TYR A 171 7.82 -0.59 4.22
N ILE A 172 8.67 0.26 4.81
CA ILE A 172 9.64 1.05 4.05
C ILE A 172 10.99 0.92 4.74
N GLY A 173 11.99 0.45 3.98
CA GLY A 173 13.38 0.32 4.41
C GLY A 173 14.31 0.99 3.41
N PHE A 174 15.41 1.54 3.93
CA PHE A 174 16.46 2.18 3.16
C PHE A 174 17.80 1.53 3.50
N ILE A 175 18.60 1.23 2.49
CA ILE A 175 19.97 0.74 2.61
C ILE A 175 20.82 1.58 1.67
N THR A 176 21.90 2.15 2.18
CA THR A 176 22.91 2.84 1.37
C THR A 176 24.23 2.09 1.48
N SER A 177 24.84 1.78 0.35
CA SER A 177 26.17 1.15 0.23
C SER A 177 27.10 2.02 -0.63
N GLN A 178 28.40 1.97 -0.37
CA GLN A 178 29.44 2.65 -1.16
C GLN A 178 30.32 1.66 -1.95
N ASP A 179 29.80 0.48 -2.27
CA ASP A 179 30.63 -0.66 -2.70
C ASP A 179 30.67 -0.86 -4.23
N LEU A 180 30.04 0.02 -5.02
CA LEU A 180 29.98 -0.09 -6.48
C LEU A 180 31.05 0.76 -7.16
N ASN A 181 32.32 0.35 -7.02
CA ASN A 181 33.48 1.03 -7.62
C ASN A 181 33.57 2.53 -7.24
N GLY A 182 33.26 2.86 -5.98
CA GLY A 182 33.24 4.24 -5.49
C GLY A 182 31.95 5.01 -5.81
N HIS A 183 30.98 4.40 -6.48
CA HIS A 183 29.62 4.91 -6.60
C HIS A 183 28.78 4.53 -5.39
N ARG A 184 27.87 5.43 -5.00
CA ARG A 184 26.90 5.19 -3.93
C ARG A 184 25.69 4.48 -4.50
N LEU A 185 25.28 3.38 -3.88
CA LEU A 185 24.03 2.67 -4.18
C LEU A 185 23.02 2.93 -3.06
N ASP A 186 21.90 3.53 -3.41
CA ASP A 186 20.73 3.64 -2.54
C ASP A 186 19.69 2.60 -2.96
N VAL A 187 19.34 1.70 -2.04
CA VAL A 187 18.27 0.72 -2.21
C VAL A 187 17.14 1.06 -1.26
N CYS A 188 15.93 1.19 -1.78
CA CYS A 188 14.71 1.34 -1.01
C CYS A 188 13.77 0.16 -1.30
N LEU A 189 13.26 -0.46 -0.24
CA LEU A 189 12.21 -1.47 -0.33
C LEU A 189 10.92 -0.88 0.22
N VAL A 190 9.89 -0.80 -0.63
CA VAL A 190 8.56 -0.29 -0.28
C VAL A 190 7.54 -1.41 -0.45
N ALA A 191 7.01 -1.94 0.65
CA ALA A 191 5.88 -2.86 0.64
C ALA A 191 4.60 -2.10 0.99
N ARG A 192 3.59 -2.21 0.13
CA ARG A 192 2.31 -1.51 0.25
C ARG A 192 1.20 -2.52 0.44
N ARG A 193 0.53 -2.53 1.58
CA ARG A 193 -0.59 -3.43 1.84
C ARG A 193 -1.90 -2.78 1.44
N SER A 194 -2.69 -3.47 0.62
CA SER A 194 -4.02 -2.99 0.22
C SER A 194 -4.93 -2.84 1.43
N ARG A 195 -5.72 -1.76 1.45
CA ARG A 195 -6.79 -1.56 2.44
C ARG A 195 -8.02 -2.42 2.13
N HIS A 196 -8.15 -2.88 0.88
CA HIS A 196 -9.27 -3.67 0.43
C HIS A 196 -9.16 -5.10 0.95
N ARG A 197 -10.32 -5.67 1.27
CA ARG A 197 -10.47 -7.05 1.77
C ARG A 197 -9.49 -7.40 2.91
N TYR A 198 -9.18 -6.40 3.75
CA TYR A 198 -8.31 -6.55 4.92
C TYR A 198 -8.92 -7.50 5.95
N GLY A 199 -8.07 -8.33 6.56
CA GLY A 199 -8.45 -9.17 7.68
C GLY A 199 -7.43 -10.27 7.96
N THR A 200 -7.72 -11.08 8.97
CA THR A 200 -6.84 -12.15 9.39
C THR A 200 -6.83 -13.30 8.38
N ARG A 201 -5.71 -14.03 8.30
CA ARG A 201 -5.44 -15.10 7.31
C ARG A 201 -6.54 -16.16 7.24
N TYR A 202 -7.23 -16.46 8.34
CA TYR A 202 -8.29 -17.46 8.39
C TYR A 202 -9.69 -16.88 8.13
N ASN A 203 -9.90 -15.57 8.35
CA ASN A 203 -11.20 -14.93 8.18
C ASN A 203 -11.38 -14.29 6.80
N ARG A 204 -10.29 -13.91 6.12
CA ARG A 204 -10.33 -13.27 4.80
C ARG A 204 -9.37 -13.97 3.83
N ARG A 205 -9.96 -14.66 2.86
CA ARG A 205 -9.27 -15.34 1.74
C ARG A 205 -10.03 -15.11 0.44
N GLY A 206 -9.36 -15.36 -0.67
CA GLY A 206 -9.96 -15.27 -1.99
C GLY A 206 -10.22 -13.85 -2.46
N VAL A 207 -11.05 -13.75 -3.49
CA VAL A 207 -11.46 -12.51 -4.15
C VAL A 207 -12.84 -12.04 -3.68
N ASP A 208 -13.12 -10.74 -3.79
CA ASP A 208 -14.48 -10.17 -3.69
C ASP A 208 -15.12 -9.96 -5.07
N ALA A 209 -16.39 -9.54 -5.11
CA ALA A 209 -17.08 -9.29 -6.37
C ALA A 209 -16.46 -8.15 -7.20
N ARG A 210 -15.64 -7.29 -6.58
CA ARG A 210 -14.93 -6.18 -7.23
C ARG A 210 -13.55 -6.59 -7.75
N GLY A 211 -13.11 -7.83 -7.56
CA GLY A 211 -11.77 -8.27 -7.94
C GLY A 211 -10.69 -7.96 -6.89
N ASP A 212 -11.07 -7.49 -5.70
CA ASP A 212 -10.14 -7.24 -4.60
C ASP A 212 -9.77 -8.57 -3.92
N VAL A 213 -8.49 -8.94 -3.98
CA VAL A 213 -7.98 -10.13 -3.30
C VAL A 213 -7.57 -9.82 -1.88
N ALA A 214 -7.79 -10.78 -0.98
CA ALA A 214 -7.37 -10.64 0.41
C ALA A 214 -5.83 -10.60 0.52
N ASN A 215 -5.32 -9.80 1.46
CA ASN A 215 -3.89 -9.70 1.77
C ASN A 215 -3.00 -9.36 0.56
N GLU A 216 -3.52 -8.54 -0.36
CA GLU A 216 -2.73 -7.97 -1.46
C GLU A 216 -1.63 -7.05 -0.93
N VAL A 217 -0.39 -7.30 -1.35
CA VAL A 217 0.79 -6.50 -1.04
C VAL A 217 1.59 -6.27 -2.31
N HIS A 218 1.92 -5.01 -2.57
CA HIS A 218 2.78 -4.60 -3.67
C HIS A 218 4.13 -4.22 -3.10
N SER A 219 5.13 -5.08 -3.31
CA SER A 219 6.50 -4.85 -2.88
C SER A 219 7.30 -4.29 -4.04
N GLU A 220 7.95 -3.15 -3.83
CA GLU A 220 8.76 -2.47 -4.84
C GLU A 220 10.17 -2.28 -4.32
N GLN A 221 11.15 -2.75 -5.09
CA GLN A 221 12.55 -2.49 -4.84
C GLN A 221 13.02 -1.43 -5.82
N ILE A 222 13.50 -0.31 -5.26
CA ILE A 222 14.03 0.83 -6.01
C ILE A 222 15.53 0.87 -5.74
N ALA A 223 16.34 0.81 -6.79
CA ALA A 223 17.79 0.87 -6.69
C ALA A 223 18.32 2.05 -7.49
N ILE A 224 19.18 2.86 -6.88
CA ILE A 224 19.67 4.10 -7.45
C ILE A 224 21.17 4.17 -7.27
N VAL A 225 21.88 4.20 -8.39
CA VAL A 225 23.33 4.39 -8.45
C VAL A 225 23.60 5.88 -8.60
N ARG A 226 24.18 6.46 -7.56
CA ARG A 226 24.67 7.84 -7.53
C ARG A 226 26.16 7.83 -7.83
N PRO A 227 26.56 8.41 -8.97
CA PRO A 227 27.96 8.45 -9.36
C PRO A 227 28.81 9.28 -8.40
N LEU A 228 30.12 9.03 -8.41
CA LEU A 228 31.09 9.76 -7.61
C LEU A 228 31.15 11.23 -8.07
N ALA A 229 31.33 12.17 -7.15
CA ALA A 229 31.50 13.57 -7.50
C ALA A 229 32.67 13.74 -8.49
N GLY A 230 32.44 14.48 -9.58
CA GLY A 230 33.47 14.76 -10.59
C GLY A 230 33.62 13.75 -11.74
N CYS A 231 32.91 12.61 -11.73
CA CYS A 231 32.99 11.63 -12.83
C CYS A 231 32.08 11.92 -14.04
N GLY A 232 31.33 13.03 -14.03
CA GLY A 232 30.48 13.46 -15.16
C GLY A 232 29.23 12.61 -15.45
N LEU A 233 29.05 11.50 -14.72
CA LEU A 233 27.87 10.63 -14.85
C LEU A 233 26.67 11.21 -14.11
N LYS A 234 25.46 10.90 -14.59
CA LYS A 234 24.20 11.21 -13.91
C LYS A 234 23.78 10.04 -13.03
N ALA A 235 23.01 10.34 -11.97
CA ALA A 235 22.34 9.30 -11.21
C ALA A 235 21.44 8.47 -12.14
N THR A 236 21.47 7.17 -11.95
CA THR A 236 20.61 6.23 -12.69
C THR A 236 19.96 5.29 -11.68
N GLY A 237 18.80 4.75 -12.02
CA GLY A 237 18.15 3.80 -11.15
C GLY A 237 17.11 2.96 -11.87
N CYS A 238 16.63 1.94 -11.18
CA CYS A 238 15.59 1.03 -11.63
C CYS A 238 14.60 0.77 -10.50
N SER A 239 13.39 0.35 -10.88
CA SER A 239 12.37 -0.09 -9.94
C SER A 239 11.78 -1.42 -10.43
N VAL A 240 11.64 -2.36 -9.50
CA VAL A 240 11.01 -3.67 -9.74
C VAL A 240 9.88 -3.86 -8.74
N ALA A 241 8.66 -4.05 -9.23
CA ALA A 241 7.49 -4.34 -8.42
C ALA A 241 7.12 -5.84 -8.47
N LEU A 242 6.78 -6.40 -7.32
CA LEU A 242 6.28 -7.74 -7.11
C LEU A 242 4.95 -7.66 -6.38
N VAL A 243 3.94 -8.33 -6.90
CA VAL A 243 2.60 -8.39 -6.30
C VAL A 243 2.39 -9.76 -5.67
N ARG A 244 1.93 -9.77 -4.42
CA ARG A 244 1.53 -10.97 -3.69
C ARG A 244 0.11 -10.77 -3.17
N GLY A 245 -0.76 -11.75 -3.34
CA GLY A 245 -2.11 -11.72 -2.80
C GLY A 245 -2.68 -13.11 -2.57
N SER A 246 -3.91 -13.17 -2.04
CA SER A 246 -4.68 -14.40 -2.05
C SER A 246 -5.05 -14.77 -3.48
N ILE A 247 -5.21 -16.07 -3.74
CA ILE A 247 -5.59 -16.58 -5.07
C ILE A 247 -6.98 -16.02 -5.42
N PRO A 248 -7.17 -15.41 -6.60
CA PRO A 248 -8.36 -14.63 -6.97
C PRO A 248 -9.61 -15.48 -7.28
N ILE A 249 -9.92 -16.45 -6.43
CA ILE A 249 -11.11 -17.30 -6.50
C ILE A 249 -11.87 -17.25 -5.17
N TYR A 250 -13.12 -17.72 -5.14
CA TYR A 250 -13.89 -17.80 -3.91
C TYR A 250 -13.52 -19.06 -3.13
N TRP A 251 -12.70 -18.90 -2.09
CA TRP A 251 -12.28 -19.99 -1.22
C TRP A 251 -12.13 -19.55 0.22
N GLN A 252 -12.24 -20.53 1.13
CA GLN A 252 -12.21 -20.33 2.56
C GLN A 252 -11.52 -21.49 3.27
N THR A 253 -11.09 -21.22 4.50
CA THR A 253 -10.58 -22.23 5.42
C THR A 253 -11.37 -22.07 6.72
N PRO A 254 -12.60 -22.60 6.80
CA PRO A 254 -13.45 -22.39 7.96
C PRO A 254 -12.73 -22.91 9.22
N PRO A 255 -12.78 -22.15 10.33
CA PRO A 255 -12.17 -22.59 11.57
C PRO A 255 -12.81 -23.92 12.00
N SER A 256 -11.96 -24.90 12.32
CA SER A 256 -12.40 -26.20 12.84
C SER A 256 -12.07 -26.26 14.32
N ALA A 257 -13.03 -26.68 15.14
CA ALA A 257 -12.81 -26.89 16.57
C ALA A 257 -11.87 -28.09 16.85
N THR A 258 -11.72 -29.00 15.89
CA THR A 258 -11.00 -30.28 16.06
C THR A 258 -9.70 -30.39 15.27
N GLN A 259 -9.49 -29.54 14.26
CA GLN A 259 -8.30 -29.57 13.41
C GLN A 259 -7.46 -28.30 13.58
N TRP A 260 -6.21 -28.48 14.00
CA TRP A 260 -5.23 -27.39 14.07
C TRP A 260 -4.97 -26.71 12.72
N LYS A 261 -5.01 -27.46 11.61
CA LYS A 261 -4.95 -26.91 10.24
C LYS A 261 -6.34 -27.00 9.59
N PRO A 262 -7.07 -25.88 9.45
CA PRO A 262 -8.39 -25.89 8.83
C PRO A 262 -8.31 -26.34 7.37
N THR A 263 -9.29 -27.16 6.96
CA THR A 263 -9.36 -27.72 5.60
C THR A 263 -9.79 -26.64 4.60
N LEU A 264 -9.13 -26.62 3.45
CA LEU A 264 -9.46 -25.71 2.36
C LEU A 264 -10.75 -26.13 1.67
N GLN A 265 -11.61 -25.16 1.39
CA GLN A 265 -12.85 -25.38 0.65
C GLN A 265 -13.08 -24.26 -0.36
N LEU A 266 -13.41 -24.64 -1.60
CA LEU A 266 -14.00 -23.72 -2.58
C LEU A 266 -15.41 -23.37 -2.14
N VAL A 267 -15.85 -22.13 -2.36
CA VAL A 267 -17.21 -21.71 -2.00
C VAL A 267 -18.19 -22.23 -3.05
N PRO A 268 -19.11 -23.15 -2.71
CA PRO A 268 -20.03 -23.72 -3.69
C PRO A 268 -20.96 -22.66 -4.29
N GLY A 269 -21.30 -22.81 -5.57
CA GLY A 269 -22.29 -21.97 -6.25
C GLY A 269 -21.84 -20.53 -6.54
N ARG A 270 -20.56 -20.18 -6.31
CA ARG A 270 -20.02 -18.88 -6.70
C ARG A 270 -19.01 -19.00 -7.83
N ASP A 271 -19.37 -18.46 -8.98
CA ASP A 271 -18.46 -18.32 -10.11
C ASP A 271 -17.50 -17.14 -9.90
N ALA A 272 -16.19 -17.42 -9.94
CA ALA A 272 -15.15 -16.42 -9.80
C ALA A 272 -14.63 -15.91 -11.15
N THR A 273 -15.17 -16.35 -12.30
CA THR A 273 -14.67 -16.01 -13.65
C THR A 273 -14.52 -14.49 -13.85
N GLU A 274 -15.58 -13.71 -13.61
CA GLU A 274 -15.52 -12.25 -13.78
C GLU A 274 -14.66 -11.53 -12.72
N PRO A 275 -14.79 -11.80 -11.40
CA PRO A 275 -13.87 -11.26 -10.39
C PRO A 275 -12.40 -11.56 -10.66
N PHE A 276 -12.10 -12.76 -11.15
CA PHE A 276 -10.76 -13.19 -11.52
C PHE A 276 -10.23 -12.37 -12.70
N ALA A 277 -11.02 -12.27 -13.78
CA ALA A 277 -10.62 -11.48 -14.94
C ALA A 277 -10.43 -10.00 -14.59
N ARG A 278 -11.33 -9.44 -13.78
CA ARG A 278 -11.21 -8.06 -13.27
C ARG A 278 -9.95 -7.81 -12.46
N HIS A 279 -9.55 -8.77 -11.62
CA HIS A 279 -8.31 -8.68 -10.85
C HIS A 279 -7.09 -8.57 -11.78
N PHE A 280 -6.98 -9.45 -12.78
CA PHE A 280 -5.84 -9.44 -13.70
C PHE A 280 -5.87 -8.27 -14.69
N ARG A 281 -7.04 -7.86 -15.19
CA ARG A 281 -7.19 -6.63 -15.99
C ARG A 281 -6.70 -5.41 -15.21
N ARG A 282 -7.06 -5.29 -13.94
CA ARG A 282 -6.57 -4.20 -13.07
C ARG A 282 -5.05 -4.22 -12.92
N LEU A 283 -4.43 -5.38 -12.74
CA LEU A 283 -2.97 -5.50 -12.65
C LEU A 283 -2.28 -5.14 -13.97
N HIS A 284 -2.86 -5.57 -15.09
CA HIS A 284 -2.38 -5.27 -16.44
C HIS A 284 -2.47 -3.77 -16.77
N GLU A 285 -3.63 -3.15 -16.50
CA GLU A 285 -3.87 -1.71 -16.67
C GLU A 285 -2.93 -0.88 -15.79
N LYS A 286 -2.69 -1.35 -14.56
CA LYS A 286 -1.72 -0.72 -13.67
C LYS A 286 -0.33 -0.85 -14.30
N TYR A 287 0.29 -2.01 -14.29
CA TYR A 287 1.71 -2.12 -14.64
C TYR A 287 2.03 -2.01 -16.14
N THR A 288 1.03 -1.81 -17.01
CA THR A 288 1.16 -1.65 -18.47
C THR A 288 2.04 -2.76 -19.07
N GLY A 289 1.64 -4.01 -18.83
CA GLY A 289 2.38 -5.19 -19.27
C GLY A 289 1.69 -6.50 -18.87
N SER A 290 2.11 -7.60 -19.48
CA SER A 290 1.59 -8.93 -19.13
C SER A 290 1.99 -9.31 -17.70
N VAL A 291 1.05 -9.85 -16.91
CA VAL A 291 1.29 -10.23 -15.52
C VAL A 291 1.89 -11.63 -15.48
N SER A 292 3.16 -11.75 -15.07
CA SER A 292 3.77 -13.06 -14.82
C SER A 292 3.35 -13.57 -13.44
N CYS A 293 2.49 -14.59 -13.41
CA CYS A 293 1.96 -15.20 -12.21
C CYS A 293 2.74 -16.47 -11.86
N VAL A 294 3.23 -16.55 -10.63
CA VAL A 294 3.89 -17.74 -10.10
C VAL A 294 2.98 -18.41 -9.07
N ASN A 295 2.59 -19.65 -9.35
CA ASN A 295 1.78 -20.45 -8.43
C ASN A 295 2.64 -21.53 -7.77
N LEU A 296 2.70 -21.49 -6.43
CA LEU A 296 3.53 -22.39 -5.60
C LEU A 296 2.73 -23.48 -4.86
N ILE A 297 1.45 -23.64 -5.20
CA ILE A 297 0.54 -24.56 -4.54
C ILE A 297 0.90 -26.02 -4.90
N ASP A 298 0.74 -26.90 -3.92
CA ASP A 298 0.85 -28.35 -4.07
C ASP A 298 -0.19 -28.88 -5.08
N GLN A 299 0.27 -29.63 -6.08
CA GLN A 299 -0.54 -30.10 -7.19
C GLN A 299 -1.35 -31.36 -6.83
N ASP A 300 -0.86 -32.17 -5.89
CA ASP A 300 -1.41 -33.51 -5.57
C ASP A 300 -1.93 -33.60 -4.13
N GLY A 301 -1.67 -32.58 -3.30
CA GLY A 301 -2.09 -32.56 -1.90
C GLY A 301 -3.47 -31.98 -1.61
N LYS A 302 -3.65 -31.53 -0.37
CA LYS A 302 -4.91 -30.93 0.14
C LYS A 302 -5.28 -29.61 -0.56
N GLU A 303 -4.35 -29.03 -1.31
CA GLU A 303 -4.54 -27.77 -2.03
C GLU A 303 -4.81 -27.99 -3.54
N ALA A 304 -4.77 -29.24 -4.02
CA ALA A 304 -5.03 -29.61 -5.41
C ALA A 304 -6.36 -29.05 -5.99
N PRO A 305 -7.50 -29.06 -5.26
CA PRO A 305 -8.73 -28.47 -5.77
C PRO A 305 -8.60 -26.97 -6.08
N LEU A 306 -7.81 -26.25 -5.27
CA LEU A 306 -7.54 -24.83 -5.45
C LEU A 306 -6.60 -24.60 -6.63
N TYR A 307 -5.59 -25.45 -6.78
CA TYR A 307 -4.69 -25.46 -7.92
C TYR A 307 -5.45 -25.62 -9.24
N HIS A 308 -6.27 -26.67 -9.36
CA HIS A 308 -7.04 -26.92 -10.58
C HIS A 308 -8.03 -25.78 -10.87
N ALA A 309 -8.72 -25.27 -9.85
CA ALA A 309 -9.64 -24.14 -10.02
C ALA A 309 -8.90 -22.89 -10.51
N PHE A 310 -7.71 -22.60 -9.99
CA PHE A 310 -6.92 -21.46 -10.43
C PHE A 310 -6.48 -21.59 -11.90
N HIS A 311 -6.02 -22.77 -12.31
CA HIS A 311 -5.67 -23.07 -13.71
C HIS A 311 -6.87 -22.91 -14.65
N GLU A 312 -8.03 -23.47 -14.29
CA GLU A 312 -9.24 -23.35 -15.10
C GLU A 312 -9.64 -21.88 -15.33
N HIS A 313 -9.55 -21.05 -14.30
CA HIS A 313 -9.86 -19.62 -14.42
C HIS A 313 -8.80 -18.87 -15.23
N MET A 314 -7.53 -19.24 -15.13
CA MET A 314 -6.47 -18.69 -15.97
C MET A 314 -6.66 -19.04 -17.45
N ASP A 315 -7.08 -20.27 -17.76
CA ASP A 315 -7.39 -20.68 -19.13
C ASP A 315 -8.59 -19.92 -19.70
N LYS A 316 -9.63 -19.69 -18.86
CA LYS A 316 -10.77 -18.83 -19.23
C LYS A 316 -10.33 -17.40 -19.50
N LEU A 317 -9.48 -16.82 -18.65
CA LEU A 317 -8.92 -15.48 -18.83
C LEU A 317 -8.11 -15.38 -20.13
N ASN A 318 -7.24 -16.34 -20.41
CA ASN A 318 -6.43 -16.33 -21.62
C ASN A 318 -7.25 -16.49 -22.91
N LYS A 319 -8.44 -17.11 -22.82
CA LYS A 319 -9.41 -17.16 -23.92
C LYS A 319 -10.16 -15.83 -24.09
N SER A 320 -10.52 -15.14 -23.01
CA SER A 320 -11.25 -13.87 -23.07
C SER A 320 -10.35 -12.67 -23.37
N ASP A 321 -9.17 -12.63 -22.77
CA ASP A 321 -8.22 -11.51 -22.81
C ASP A 321 -6.79 -12.05 -23.03
N PRO A 322 -6.44 -12.46 -24.27
CA PRO A 322 -5.16 -13.07 -24.56
C PRO A 322 -3.99 -12.11 -24.25
N GLY A 323 -2.97 -12.61 -23.57
CA GLY A 323 -1.75 -11.86 -23.26
C GLY A 323 -1.78 -11.04 -21.98
N ILE A 324 -2.91 -11.00 -21.26
CA ILE A 324 -3.01 -10.28 -19.97
C ILE A 324 -2.12 -10.90 -18.89
N ALA A 325 -2.08 -12.24 -18.79
CA ALA A 325 -1.33 -12.93 -17.75
C ALA A 325 -0.73 -14.25 -18.24
N ASN A 326 0.46 -14.57 -17.74
CA ASN A 326 1.12 -15.85 -17.95
C ASN A 326 1.18 -16.58 -16.61
N LEU A 327 1.00 -17.90 -16.63
CA LEU A 327 1.04 -18.73 -15.43
C LEU A 327 2.22 -19.71 -15.47
N THR A 328 3.07 -19.62 -14.45
CA THR A 328 4.12 -20.59 -14.16
C THR A 328 3.79 -21.30 -12.86
N SER A 329 3.46 -22.60 -12.96
CA SER A 329 3.21 -23.45 -11.80
C SER A 329 4.47 -24.20 -11.40
N PHE A 330 4.82 -24.13 -10.12
CA PHE A 330 6.00 -24.76 -9.56
C PHE A 330 5.65 -25.38 -8.21
N ASP A 331 5.70 -26.71 -8.13
CA ASP A 331 5.48 -27.39 -6.87
C ASP A 331 6.70 -27.17 -5.95
N PHE A 332 6.50 -26.35 -4.92
CA PHE A 332 7.56 -26.02 -3.98
C PHE A 332 7.96 -27.20 -3.09
N HIS A 333 7.02 -28.09 -2.76
CA HIS A 333 7.24 -29.24 -1.90
C HIS A 333 8.09 -30.32 -2.59
N HIS A 334 7.92 -30.48 -3.90
CA HIS A 334 8.73 -31.39 -4.71
C HIS A 334 10.01 -30.72 -5.23
N GLY A 335 9.96 -29.44 -5.58
CA GLY A 335 11.06 -28.72 -6.24
C GLY A 335 12.15 -28.19 -5.32
N CYS A 336 11.84 -27.92 -4.04
CA CYS A 336 12.78 -27.41 -3.05
C CYS A 336 12.91 -28.40 -1.89
N GLY A 337 14.02 -29.13 -1.85
CA GLY A 337 14.31 -30.03 -0.73
C GLY A 337 14.68 -29.28 0.57
N ASN A 338 14.76 -30.03 1.68
CA ASN A 338 15.02 -29.47 3.01
C ASN A 338 16.45 -28.96 3.25
N SER A 339 17.37 -29.15 2.30
CA SER A 339 18.76 -28.67 2.45
C SER A 339 18.96 -27.35 1.70
N SER A 340 19.84 -26.49 2.21
CA SER A 340 20.15 -25.19 1.58
C SER A 340 20.54 -25.33 0.10
N ALA A 341 21.27 -26.39 -0.25
CA ALA A 341 21.71 -26.66 -1.62
C ALA A 341 20.58 -27.17 -2.54
N THR A 342 19.61 -27.95 -2.05
CA THR A 342 18.45 -28.37 -2.86
C THR A 342 17.44 -27.24 -2.99
N TYR A 343 17.25 -26.45 -1.94
CA TYR A 343 16.47 -25.22 -1.95
C TYR A 343 16.99 -24.23 -2.99
N ALA A 344 18.29 -23.92 -2.99
CA ALA A 344 18.89 -22.99 -3.95
C ALA A 344 18.76 -23.48 -5.40
N ARG A 345 18.88 -24.80 -5.64
CA ARG A 345 18.69 -25.40 -6.97
C ARG A 345 17.24 -25.33 -7.44
N GLY A 346 16.28 -25.63 -6.57
CA GLY A 346 14.85 -25.49 -6.86
C GLY A 346 14.49 -24.05 -7.22
N LEU A 347 14.94 -23.10 -6.39
CA LEU A 347 14.75 -21.68 -6.64
C LEU A 347 15.41 -21.22 -7.95
N ALA A 348 16.63 -21.66 -8.25
CA ALA A 348 17.30 -21.33 -9.51
C ALA A 348 16.54 -21.89 -10.73
N THR A 349 15.88 -23.04 -10.58
CA THR A 349 15.04 -23.63 -11.64
C THR A 349 13.78 -22.80 -11.87
N LEU A 350 13.10 -22.41 -10.78
CA LEU A 350 11.97 -21.49 -10.84
C LEU A 350 12.38 -20.16 -11.46
N LEU A 351 13.48 -19.56 -11.01
CA LEU A 351 14.00 -18.31 -11.56
C LEU A 351 14.26 -18.44 -13.06
N LYS A 352 14.88 -19.52 -13.55
CA LYS A 352 15.06 -19.73 -15.00
C LYS A 352 13.74 -19.80 -15.78
N GLN A 353 12.68 -20.38 -15.20
CA GLN A 353 11.36 -20.45 -15.83
C GLN A 353 10.69 -19.06 -15.89
N VAL A 354 10.88 -18.26 -14.84
CA VAL A 354 10.30 -16.91 -14.73
C VAL A 354 11.17 -15.86 -15.45
N ASP A 355 12.49 -16.08 -15.54
CA ASP A 355 13.50 -15.18 -16.13
C ASP A 355 13.22 -14.89 -17.59
N ARG A 356 12.67 -15.85 -18.34
CA ARG A 356 12.26 -15.63 -19.74
C ARG A 356 11.26 -14.46 -19.83
N TYR A 357 10.39 -14.30 -18.84
CA TYR A 357 9.39 -13.23 -18.77
C TYR A 357 9.90 -12.00 -18.01
N LEU A 358 10.73 -12.18 -16.98
CA LEU A 358 11.30 -11.07 -16.18
C LEU A 358 12.35 -10.28 -16.96
N LEU A 359 13.23 -10.92 -17.73
CA LEU A 359 14.27 -10.23 -18.50
C LEU A 359 13.67 -9.33 -19.58
N GLU A 360 12.62 -9.77 -20.27
CA GLU A 360 11.90 -8.93 -21.24
C GLU A 360 11.29 -7.69 -20.57
N GLN A 361 10.70 -7.84 -19.38
CA GLN A 361 10.11 -6.73 -18.63
C GLN A 361 11.16 -5.79 -18.02
N VAL A 362 12.23 -6.32 -17.44
CA VAL A 362 13.33 -5.54 -16.85
C VAL A 362 14.14 -4.79 -17.91
N LEU A 363 14.37 -5.39 -19.09
CA LEU A 363 15.06 -4.72 -20.20
C LEU A 363 14.22 -3.60 -20.84
N SER A 364 12.89 -3.74 -20.86
CA SER A 364 11.97 -2.68 -21.31
C SER A 364 11.93 -1.46 -20.37
N LEU A 365 12.39 -1.64 -19.12
CA LEU A 365 12.44 -0.63 -18.06
C LEU A 365 13.81 0.06 -17.92
N ARG A 366 14.71 -0.07 -18.92
CA ARG A 366 15.89 0.81 -19.05
C ARG A 366 15.46 2.25 -19.34
N ARG A 367 14.89 2.92 -18.36
CA ARG A 367 14.55 4.34 -18.41
C ARG A 367 15.33 5.02 -17.31
N PRO A 368 16.28 5.90 -17.65
CA PRO A 368 17.04 6.60 -16.63
C PRO A 368 16.07 7.43 -15.79
N LEU A 369 15.98 7.13 -14.50
CA LEU A 369 15.42 8.03 -13.49
C LEU A 369 16.28 9.31 -13.51
N THR A 370 15.93 10.26 -14.38
CA THR A 370 16.67 11.52 -14.58
C THR A 370 16.22 12.62 -13.63
N SER A 371 15.28 12.34 -12.72
CA SER A 371 14.87 13.29 -11.71
C SER A 371 15.95 13.41 -10.63
N PRO A 372 16.37 14.63 -10.25
CA PRO A 372 17.13 14.81 -9.03
C PRO A 372 16.22 14.41 -7.85
N LEU A 373 16.55 13.28 -7.22
CA LEU A 373 16.13 12.92 -5.87
C LEU A 373 16.94 13.66 -4.83
#